data_AF-A0A2V9FFQ1-F1
#
_entry.id   AF-A0A2V9FFQ1-F1
#
_cell.length_a   1.000
_cell.length_b   1.000
_cell.length_c   1.000
_cell.angle_alpha   90.00
_cell.angle_beta   90.00
_cell.angle_gamma   90.00
#
_symmetry.space_group_name_H-M   'P 1'
#
loop_
_entity.id
_entity.type
_entity.pdbx_description
1 polymer ?
#
loop_
_entity_poly.entity_id
_entity_poly.type
_entity_poly.pdbx_seq_one_letter_code
_entity_poly.pdbx_strand_id
1 'polypeptide(L)'
;MHRSRLVLLGFVLITLAAGLRSKVGTVFPAKILGAGNRKLVTGAAPDSPRSGAVLWSADMETGDLSEWSRPDVPGGPNTGGGVFDSGTATASVDVVSPAHTGIHSAKLYINTLKPAEVSTSGARLFRWLEP
;
A
#
# COMPACT_ATOMS: atom_id res chain seq x y z
N MET A 1 -8.97 47.91 -25.40
CA MET A 1 -8.68 46.57 -25.97
C MET A 1 -9.10 45.53 -24.94
N HIS A 2 -10.30 44.98 -25.13
CA HIS A 2 -11.18 44.48 -24.07
C HIS A 2 -11.66 43.05 -24.40
N ARG A 3 -10.75 42.16 -24.82
CA ARG A 3 -11.14 40.86 -25.41
C ARG A 3 -10.31 39.64 -25.01
N SER A 4 -9.35 39.77 -24.11
CA SER A 4 -8.44 38.66 -23.78
C SER A 4 -8.71 37.97 -22.43
N ARG A 5 -9.69 38.45 -21.65
CA ARG A 5 -10.06 37.88 -20.34
C ARG A 5 -11.29 36.97 -20.35
N LEU A 6 -11.95 36.80 -21.51
CA LEU A 6 -13.22 36.08 -21.61
C LEU A 6 -13.11 34.63 -22.07
N VAL A 7 -11.90 34.14 -22.41
CA VAL A 7 -11.70 32.76 -22.93
C VAL A 7 -11.25 31.78 -21.83
N LEU A 8 -10.75 32.27 -20.69
CA LEU A 8 -10.23 31.42 -19.60
C LEU A 8 -11.25 31.03 -18.52
N LEU A 9 -12.48 31.57 -18.56
CA LEU A 9 -13.55 31.23 -17.61
C LEU A 9 -14.55 30.19 -18.15
N GLY A 10 -14.45 29.79 -19.42
CA GLY A 10 -15.37 28.83 -20.05
C GLY A 10 -15.00 27.35 -19.86
N PHE A 11 -13.75 27.03 -19.50
CA PHE A 11 -13.29 25.64 -19.38
C PHE A 11 -13.29 25.09 -17.95
N VAL A 12 -13.46 25.94 -16.93
CA VAL A 12 -13.50 25.52 -15.52
C VAL A 12 -14.90 25.04 -15.10
N LEU A 13 -15.94 25.25 -15.91
CA LEU A 13 -17.32 24.87 -15.59
C LEU A 13 -17.82 23.57 -16.26
N ILE A 14 -17.03 22.89 -17.09
CA ILE A 14 -17.46 21.67 -17.81
C ILE A 14 -16.99 20.37 -17.13
N THR A 15 -16.21 20.43 -16.05
CA THR A 15 -15.92 19.24 -15.21
C THR A 15 -16.82 19.09 -13.98
N LEU A 16 -17.82 19.99 -13.80
CA LEU A 16 -18.70 19.98 -12.62
C LEU A 16 -20.08 19.33 -12.83
N ALA A 17 -20.39 18.74 -13.99
CA ALA A 17 -21.74 18.18 -14.21
C ALA A 17 -21.78 16.98 -15.18
N ALA A 18 -21.18 15.86 -14.77
CA ALA A 18 -21.55 14.50 -15.18
C ALA A 18 -21.02 13.55 -14.09
N GLY A 19 -21.81 13.08 -13.12
CA GLY A 19 -22.81 12.03 -13.33
C GLY A 19 -22.09 10.78 -13.86
N LEU A 20 -22.00 9.63 -13.17
CA LEU A 20 -23.13 8.90 -12.61
C LEU A 20 -22.60 7.64 -11.86
N ARG A 21 -23.05 7.46 -10.62
CA ARG A 21 -23.37 6.19 -9.92
C ARG A 21 -22.54 4.93 -10.21
N SER A 22 -21.93 4.40 -9.15
CA SER A 22 -21.82 2.94 -8.94
C SER A 22 -21.92 2.59 -7.45
N LYS A 23 -23.15 2.53 -6.94
CA LYS A 23 -23.48 1.69 -5.78
C LYS A 23 -24.00 0.37 -6.32
N VAL A 24 -23.10 -0.58 -6.58
CA VAL A 24 -23.50 -1.97 -6.85
C VAL A 24 -23.42 -2.70 -5.51
N GLY A 25 -24.59 -2.85 -4.89
CA GLY A 25 -24.78 -3.83 -3.84
C GLY A 25 -24.80 -5.23 -4.44
N THR A 26 -24.16 -6.18 -3.75
CA THR A 26 -24.45 -7.60 -3.89
C THR A 26 -24.88 -8.10 -2.53
N VAL A 27 -26.15 -7.86 -2.21
CA VAL A 27 -26.86 -8.63 -1.19
C VAL A 27 -27.14 -9.98 -1.84
N PHE A 28 -26.46 -11.04 -1.39
CA PHE A 28 -26.81 -12.40 -1.77
C PHE A 28 -28.03 -12.86 -0.95
N PRO A 29 -29.18 -13.17 -1.56
CA PRO A 29 -30.27 -13.84 -0.88
C PRO A 29 -30.11 -15.35 -1.15
N ALA A 30 -29.76 -16.13 -0.14
CA ALA A 30 -29.79 -17.58 -0.24
C ALA A 30 -30.55 -18.18 0.94
N LYS A 31 -31.83 -17.82 1.05
CA LYS A 31 -32.81 -18.68 1.72
C LYS A 31 -33.32 -19.70 0.69
N ILE A 32 -32.50 -20.71 0.40
CA ILE A 32 -32.96 -21.92 -0.30
C ILE A 32 -33.09 -22.99 0.77
N LEU A 33 -34.32 -23.18 1.23
CA LEU A 33 -34.72 -24.32 2.04
C LEU A 33 -34.57 -25.60 1.22
N GLY A 34 -33.67 -26.47 1.66
CA GLY A 34 -33.65 -27.89 1.32
C GLY A 34 -33.55 -28.69 2.61
N ALA A 35 -34.69 -29.09 3.17
CA ALA A 35 -34.76 -30.02 4.28
C ALA A 35 -34.35 -31.42 3.79
N GLY A 36 -33.06 -31.73 3.94
CA GLY A 36 -32.51 -33.06 3.72
C GLY A 36 -31.64 -33.42 4.92
N ASN A 37 -31.95 -34.54 5.57
CA ASN A 37 -31.26 -35.10 6.73
C ASN A 37 -29.74 -35.14 6.53
N ARG A 38 -29.03 -34.08 6.93
CA ARG A 38 -27.59 -34.13 7.18
C ARG A 38 -27.41 -34.45 8.66
N LYS A 39 -27.12 -35.72 8.92
CA LYS A 39 -26.51 -36.19 10.17
C LYS A 39 -25.39 -35.20 10.51
N LEU A 40 -25.56 -34.41 11.58
CA LEU A 40 -24.46 -33.59 12.10
C LEU A 40 -23.39 -34.57 12.57
N VAL A 41 -22.41 -34.82 11.71
CA VAL A 41 -21.09 -35.23 12.17
C VAL A 41 -20.62 -34.02 12.98
N THR A 42 -20.57 -34.16 14.30
CA THR A 42 -19.85 -33.23 15.18
C THR A 42 -18.36 -33.43 14.90
N GLY A 43 -17.94 -33.12 13.67
CA GLY A 43 -16.56 -32.88 13.35
C GLY A 43 -16.17 -31.65 14.15
N ALA A 44 -14.99 -31.72 14.79
CA ALA A 44 -14.39 -30.58 15.46
C ALA A 44 -14.62 -29.33 14.60
N ALA A 45 -15.11 -28.26 15.23
CA ALA A 45 -15.27 -26.98 14.56
C ALA A 45 -13.99 -26.73 13.76
N PRO A 46 -14.06 -26.32 12.47
CA PRO A 46 -12.86 -25.92 11.77
C PRO A 46 -12.16 -24.91 12.67
N ASP A 47 -10.90 -25.20 13.03
CA ASP A 47 -10.08 -24.28 13.80
C ASP A 47 -10.30 -22.91 13.16
N SER A 48 -10.95 -22.00 13.90
CA SER A 48 -11.11 -20.63 13.45
C SER A 48 -9.70 -20.18 13.06
N PRO A 49 -9.48 -19.63 11.85
CA PRO A 49 -8.14 -19.24 11.45
C PRO A 49 -7.60 -18.40 12.59
N ARG A 50 -6.54 -18.89 13.26
CA ARG A 50 -5.91 -18.13 14.34
C ARG A 50 -5.58 -16.80 13.69
N SER A 51 -6.30 -15.74 14.09
CA SER A 51 -6.00 -14.40 13.63
C SER A 51 -4.58 -14.15 14.13
N GLY A 52 -3.60 -14.27 13.24
CA GLY A 52 -2.22 -14.01 13.56
C GLY A 52 -2.14 -12.58 14.08
N ALA A 53 -1.39 -12.37 15.16
CA ALA A 53 -1.09 -11.02 15.60
C ALA A 53 -0.29 -10.34 14.47
N VAL A 54 -0.74 -9.16 14.03
CA VAL A 54 0.06 -8.30 13.17
C VAL A 54 1.18 -7.74 14.03
N LEU A 55 2.42 -8.15 13.75
CA LEU A 55 3.58 -7.72 14.52
C LEU A 55 4.10 -6.36 14.06
N TRP A 56 3.94 -6.04 12.76
CA TRP A 56 4.30 -4.76 12.17
C TRP A 56 3.53 -4.54 10.85
N SER A 57 3.30 -3.27 10.51
CA SER A 57 2.65 -2.86 9.26
C SER A 57 3.15 -1.48 8.83
N ALA A 58 3.14 -1.23 7.52
CA ALA A 58 3.37 0.08 6.95
C ALA A 58 2.53 0.23 5.67
N ASP A 59 1.91 1.39 5.48
CA ASP A 59 1.05 1.69 4.32
C ASP A 59 1.66 2.70 3.36
N MET A 60 2.78 3.33 3.74
CA MET A 60 3.53 4.36 3.01
C MET A 60 2.82 5.72 2.91
N GLU A 61 1.63 5.88 3.49
CA GLU A 61 0.80 7.08 3.32
C GLU A 61 1.23 8.25 4.20
N THR A 62 2.23 8.04 5.06
CA THR A 62 2.96 9.14 5.73
C THR A 62 3.76 10.01 4.76
N GLY A 63 4.03 9.51 3.54
CA GLY A 63 4.83 10.20 2.53
C GLY A 63 6.34 10.08 2.72
N ASP A 64 6.79 9.29 3.71
CA ASP A 64 8.19 8.99 3.97
C ASP A 64 8.40 7.52 4.41
N LEU A 65 9.66 7.13 4.62
CA LEU A 65 10.01 5.76 5.03
C LEU A 65 10.09 5.57 6.54
N SER A 66 9.55 6.51 7.35
CA SER A 66 9.71 6.48 8.81
C SER A 66 9.09 5.25 9.46
N GLU A 67 8.04 4.67 8.86
CA GLU A 67 7.39 3.44 9.34
C GLU A 67 8.35 2.24 9.36
N TRP A 68 9.35 2.19 8.47
CA TRP A 68 10.35 1.12 8.43
C TRP A 68 11.34 1.17 9.60
N SER A 69 11.46 2.35 10.22
CA SER A 69 12.34 2.59 11.39
C SER A 69 11.59 2.63 12.72
N ARG A 70 10.26 2.47 12.70
CA ARG A 70 9.41 2.62 13.89
C ARG A 70 8.74 1.30 14.31
N PRO A 71 8.58 1.08 15.63
CA PRO A 71 9.30 1.75 16.71
C PRO A 71 10.80 1.44 16.62
N ASP A 72 11.65 2.38 17.04
CA ASP A 72 13.07 2.05 17.17
C ASP A 72 13.23 1.05 18.33
N VAL A 73 14.12 0.09 18.14
CA VAL A 73 14.25 -1.09 18.98
C VAL A 73 15.59 -1.01 19.72
N PRO A 74 15.67 -1.47 20.99
CA PRO A 74 16.84 -1.22 21.83
C PRO A 74 18.14 -1.73 21.19
N GLY A 75 19.09 -0.82 20.94
CA GLY A 75 20.39 -1.14 20.31
C GLY A 75 20.78 -0.21 19.14
N GLY A 76 19.82 0.52 18.53
CA GLY A 76 20.07 1.52 17.48
C GLY A 76 20.86 0.95 16.29
N PRO A 77 21.53 1.74 15.45
CA PRO A 77 20.98 2.58 14.38
C PRO A 77 20.03 1.89 13.36
N ASN A 78 19.32 0.81 13.72
CA ASN A 78 18.06 0.28 13.14
C ASN A 78 17.82 -1.16 13.67
N THR A 79 18.03 -1.44 14.97
CA THR A 79 18.13 -2.83 15.49
C THR A 79 16.78 -3.56 15.47
N GLY A 80 16.43 -4.10 14.31
CA GLY A 80 15.16 -4.80 14.05
C GLY A 80 14.57 -4.44 12.69
N GLY A 81 15.10 -3.40 12.04
CA GLY A 81 14.80 -3.04 10.67
C GLY A 81 14.89 -1.55 10.39
N GLY A 82 14.82 -1.18 9.11
CA GLY A 82 15.01 0.19 8.63
C GLY A 82 15.31 0.29 7.14
N VAL A 83 15.90 1.42 6.77
CA VAL A 83 16.32 1.78 5.41
C VAL A 83 17.83 1.72 5.29
N PHE A 84 18.33 0.97 4.30
CA PHE A 84 19.77 0.72 4.14
C PHE A 84 20.17 0.85 2.68
N ASP A 85 20.68 2.04 2.35
CA ASP A 85 21.09 2.42 1.01
C ASP A 85 22.62 2.49 0.91
N SER A 86 23.14 2.22 -0.29
CA SER A 86 24.56 2.24 -0.59
C SER A 86 24.82 2.60 -2.05
N GLY A 87 25.92 3.33 -2.29
CA GLY A 87 26.34 3.74 -3.63
C GLY A 87 25.31 4.64 -4.31
N THR A 88 24.89 4.27 -5.53
CA THR A 88 23.92 5.01 -6.36
C THR A 88 22.48 4.52 -6.20
N ALA A 89 22.26 3.57 -5.29
CA ALA A 89 20.95 3.04 -5.00
C ALA A 89 20.28 3.84 -3.88
N THR A 90 18.98 4.05 -3.99
CA THR A 90 18.18 4.80 -3.01
C THR A 90 16.82 4.16 -2.80
N ALA A 91 16.35 4.17 -1.55
CA ALA A 91 14.98 3.93 -1.18
C ALA A 91 14.25 5.26 -0.96
N SER A 92 13.03 5.37 -1.48
CA SER A 92 12.16 6.53 -1.24
C SER A 92 10.70 6.12 -1.21
N VAL A 93 9.83 7.07 -0.86
CA VAL A 93 8.40 6.99 -1.17
C VAL A 93 8.15 7.70 -2.50
N ASP A 94 7.31 7.12 -3.34
CA ASP A 94 6.86 7.72 -4.60
C ASP A 94 5.35 7.88 -4.59
N VAL A 95 4.85 8.93 -5.25
CA VAL A 95 3.41 9.17 -5.44
C VAL A 95 3.03 8.57 -6.79
N VAL A 96 2.45 7.38 -6.79
CA VAL A 96 2.30 6.58 -8.02
C VAL A 96 1.02 5.76 -8.06
N SER A 97 0.64 5.41 -9.29
CA SER A 97 -0.34 4.36 -9.58
C SER A 97 0.36 3.28 -10.43
N PRO A 98 0.38 2.00 -10.01
CA PRO A 98 -0.37 1.43 -8.88
C PRO A 98 0.39 1.49 -7.55
N ALA A 99 -0.28 2.01 -6.52
CA ALA A 99 0.05 1.75 -5.12
C ALA A 99 -0.86 0.63 -4.59
N HIS A 100 -0.39 -0.14 -3.61
CA HIS A 100 -1.21 -1.20 -3.01
C HIS A 100 -2.34 -0.62 -2.14
N THR A 101 -2.01 0.44 -1.41
CA THR A 101 -2.92 1.27 -0.61
C THR A 101 -2.74 2.72 -1.05
N GLY A 102 -3.79 3.53 -0.95
CA GLY A 102 -3.73 4.98 -1.16
C GLY A 102 -3.04 5.41 -2.46
N ILE A 103 -2.08 6.32 -2.35
CA ILE A 103 -1.35 6.92 -3.48
C ILE A 103 0.17 6.82 -3.32
N HIS A 104 0.66 6.35 -2.18
CA HIS A 104 2.08 6.27 -1.88
C HIS A 104 2.56 4.82 -1.95
N SER A 105 3.79 4.62 -2.43
CA SER A 105 4.43 3.31 -2.39
C SER A 105 5.93 3.43 -2.14
N ALA A 106 6.49 2.39 -1.55
CA ALA A 106 7.94 2.26 -1.44
C ALA A 106 8.55 2.06 -2.84
N LYS A 107 9.62 2.78 -3.13
CA LYS A 107 10.39 2.67 -4.36
C LYS A 107 11.84 2.41 -4.04
N LEU A 108 12.37 1.33 -4.61
CA LEU A 108 13.81 1.06 -4.65
C LEU A 108 14.32 1.40 -6.05
N TYR A 109 15.30 2.29 -6.11
CA TYR A 109 15.88 2.73 -7.36
C TYR A 109 17.38 2.46 -7.39
N ILE A 110 17.87 2.00 -8.54
CA ILE A 110 19.30 1.80 -8.80
C ILE A 110 19.60 2.38 -10.19
N ASN A 111 20.53 3.32 -10.27
CA ASN A 111 21.00 3.85 -11.55
C ASN A 111 22.06 2.92 -12.15
N THR A 112 21.70 2.21 -13.22
CA THR A 112 22.58 1.23 -13.88
C THR A 112 23.48 1.80 -14.98
N LEU A 113 23.43 3.12 -15.24
CA LEU A 113 24.15 3.75 -16.35
C LEU A 113 25.68 3.79 -16.14
N LYS A 114 26.17 3.55 -14.92
CA LYS A 114 27.59 3.55 -14.57
C LYS A 114 28.01 2.22 -13.92
N PRO A 115 28.40 1.21 -14.71
CA PRO A 115 28.59 -0.17 -14.22
C PRO A 115 29.57 -0.31 -13.04
N ALA A 116 30.63 0.50 -12.99
CA ALA A 116 31.60 0.46 -11.90
C ALA A 116 30.98 0.84 -10.54
N GLU A 117 30.11 1.86 -10.52
CA GLU A 117 29.40 2.30 -9.30
C GLU A 117 28.27 1.32 -8.92
N VAL A 118 27.65 0.67 -9.93
CA VAL A 118 26.55 -0.29 -9.75
C VAL A 118 27.01 -1.56 -9.02
N SER A 119 28.24 -2.00 -9.27
CA SER A 119 28.77 -3.25 -8.69
C SER A 119 28.86 -3.25 -7.16
N THR A 120 28.75 -2.07 -6.53
CA THR A 120 28.79 -1.88 -5.07
C THR A 120 27.59 -1.09 -4.53
N SER A 121 26.48 -1.06 -5.26
CA SER A 121 25.27 -0.29 -4.89
C SER A 121 24.09 -1.20 -4.55
N GLY A 122 23.25 -0.77 -3.61
CA GLY A 122 22.02 -1.48 -3.24
C GLY A 122 21.16 -0.68 -2.28
N ALA A 123 19.85 -0.84 -2.39
CA ALA A 123 18.85 -0.25 -1.50
C ALA A 123 18.02 -1.36 -0.87
N ARG A 124 17.74 -1.26 0.44
CA ARG A 124 17.03 -2.30 1.19
C ARG A 124 16.12 -1.70 2.23
N LEU A 125 14.87 -2.16 2.21
CA LEU A 125 13.90 -1.99 3.28
C LEU A 125 13.72 -3.36 3.94
N PHE A 126 13.97 -3.47 5.25
CA PHE A 126 13.83 -4.75 5.93
C PHE A 126 13.40 -4.61 7.39
N ARG A 127 12.78 -5.68 7.90
CA ARG A 127 12.36 -5.88 9.30
C ARG A 127 12.65 -7.33 9.71
N TRP A 128 13.05 -7.57 10.96
CA TRP A 128 13.42 -8.92 11.44
C TRP A 128 13.29 -9.17 12.95
N LEU A 129 13.10 -8.13 13.77
CA LEU A 129 13.03 -8.25 15.23
C LEU A 129 11.71 -7.67 15.76
N GLU A 130 10.59 -8.14 15.21
CA GLU A 130 9.28 -7.84 15.80
C GLU A 130 9.04 -8.72 17.04
N PRO A 131 8.38 -8.19 18.09
CA PRO A 131 8.10 -8.92 19.33
C PRO A 131 7.14 -10.10 19.15
#